data_AF-A0A7S2P151-F1
#
_entry.id   AF-A0A7S2P151-F1
#
_cell.length_a   1.000
_cell.length_b   1.000
_cell.length_c   1.000
_cell.angle_alpha   90.00
_cell.angle_beta   90.00
_cell.angle_gamma   90.00
#
_symmetry.space_group_name_H-M   'P 1'
#
loop_
_entity.id
_entity.type
_entity.pdbx_description
1 polymer ?
#
loop_
_entity_poly.entity_id
_entity_poly.type
_entity_poly.pdbx_seq_one_letter_code
_entity_poly.pdbx_strand_id
1 'polypeptide(L)'
;TAFRMPSPLNAMQILWINIIMDGPPAQSLGVEPVDERVLRAAPRKVTDPIVTRALLIRAVSSAALIMTLTLWVFSVELDDGHVTRRDTTMTFMTFVNCDLFNAYACRSSDKCFYEISPFSNPSFLWAMLFSVAGQFCVIYFPPLQEVFQTEALSFNDLMLIICLSSTVLLLDTIRKKFLKQYCTDGKRRRSVFSRLKG
;
A
#
# COMPACT_ATOMS: atom_id res chain seq x y z
N THR A 1 -24.68 -11.38 9.43
CA THR A 1 -23.51 -10.75 8.78
C THR A 1 -22.39 -10.75 9.81
N ALA A 2 -21.25 -11.38 9.53
CA ALA A 2 -20.49 -12.27 10.45
C ALA A 2 -20.06 -11.73 11.84
N PHE A 3 -19.96 -10.43 12.05
CA PHE A 3 -19.78 -9.80 13.36
C PHE A 3 -20.78 -8.64 13.41
N ARG A 4 -21.62 -8.53 14.44
CA ARG A 4 -22.61 -7.42 14.61
C ARG A 4 -21.92 -6.07 14.94
N MET A 5 -20.76 -5.83 14.34
CA MET A 5 -19.99 -4.62 14.51
C MET A 5 -20.48 -3.55 13.53
N PRO A 6 -20.65 -2.30 13.98
CA PRO A 6 -20.85 -1.16 13.09
C PRO A 6 -19.78 -1.11 11.99
N SER A 7 -20.16 -0.64 10.81
CA SER A 7 -19.27 -0.62 9.65
C SER A 7 -18.06 0.29 9.92
N PRO A 8 -16.82 -0.21 9.75
CA PRO A 8 -15.62 0.57 10.05
C PRO A 8 -15.41 1.78 9.13
N LEU A 9 -15.97 1.73 7.93
CA LEU A 9 -15.86 2.76 6.91
C LEU A 9 -17.22 3.08 6.29
N ASN A 10 -17.44 4.35 6.00
CA ASN A 10 -18.61 4.84 5.27
C ASN A 10 -18.42 4.62 3.75
N ALA A 11 -19.52 4.48 3.01
CA ALA A 11 -19.52 4.38 1.55
C ALA A 11 -18.76 5.55 0.88
N MET A 12 -18.90 6.78 1.39
CA MET A 12 -18.17 7.94 0.86
C MET A 12 -16.65 7.80 1.06
N GLN A 13 -16.22 7.29 2.21
CA GLN A 13 -14.81 7.06 2.52
C GLN A 13 -14.22 5.99 1.59
N ILE A 14 -14.97 4.91 1.31
CA ILE A 14 -14.55 3.87 0.36
C ILE A 14 -14.43 4.43 -1.06
N LEU A 15 -15.38 5.26 -1.51
CA LEU A 15 -15.31 5.91 -2.82
C LEU A 15 -14.07 6.80 -2.94
N TRP A 16 -13.77 7.57 -1.89
CA TRP A 16 -12.57 8.40 -1.86
C TRP A 16 -11.28 7.59 -1.92
N ILE A 17 -11.22 6.46 -1.20
CA ILE A 17 -10.07 5.55 -1.26
C ILE A 17 -9.82 5.12 -2.71
N ASN A 18 -10.85 4.67 -3.42
CA ASN A 18 -10.68 4.24 -4.81
C ASN A 18 -10.14 5.37 -5.70
N ILE A 19 -10.67 6.59 -5.55
CA ILE A 19 -10.21 7.75 -6.35
C ILE A 19 -8.74 8.07 -6.08
N ILE A 20 -8.34 8.11 -4.80
CA ILE A 20 -6.99 8.54 -4.42
C ILE A 20 -5.94 7.45 -4.70
N MET A 21 -6.33 6.18 -4.64
CA MET A 21 -5.42 5.05 -4.84
C MET A 21 -5.25 4.68 -6.32
N ASP A 22 -6.34 4.66 -7.09
CA ASP A 22 -6.29 4.31 -8.53
C ASP A 22 -5.90 5.49 -9.43
N GLY A 23 -6.05 6.73 -8.94
CA GLY A 23 -5.68 7.92 -9.69
C GLY A 23 -4.16 8.18 -9.63
N PRO A 24 -3.68 9.06 -8.73
CA PRO A 24 -2.30 9.52 -8.78
C PRO A 24 -1.22 8.41 -8.61
N PRO A 25 -1.26 7.57 -7.56
CA PRO A 25 -0.20 6.59 -7.31
C PRO A 25 -0.11 5.53 -8.41
N ALA A 26 -1.24 4.92 -8.81
CA ALA A 26 -1.26 3.88 -9.83
C ALA A 26 -0.77 4.38 -11.20
N GLN A 27 -1.20 5.58 -11.62
CA GLN A 27 -0.73 6.17 -12.88
C GLN A 27 0.76 6.52 -12.82
N SER A 28 1.24 7.04 -11.68
CA SER A 28 2.65 7.41 -11.52
C SER A 28 3.61 6.23 -11.47
N LEU A 29 3.15 5.05 -11.03
CA LEU A 29 3.91 3.79 -11.11
C LEU A 29 4.11 3.33 -12.56
N GLY A 30 3.19 3.69 -13.47
CA GLY A 30 3.31 3.39 -14.90
C GLY A 30 4.43 4.15 -15.61
N VAL A 31 4.87 5.28 -15.04
CA VAL A 31 5.98 6.10 -15.57
C VAL A 31 7.30 5.87 -14.81
N GLU A 32 7.36 4.85 -13.96
CA GLU A 32 8.60 4.50 -13.26
C GLU A 32 9.67 4.05 -14.28
N PRO A 33 10.92 4.52 -14.16
CA PRO A 33 11.99 4.14 -15.07
C PRO A 33 12.22 2.62 -15.06
N VAL A 34 12.43 2.07 -16.25
CA VAL A 34 12.69 0.63 -16.44
C VAL A 34 14.03 0.25 -15.80
N ASP A 35 14.05 -0.83 -15.02
CA ASP A 35 15.28 -1.36 -14.43
C ASP A 35 16.22 -1.86 -15.55
N GLU A 36 17.47 -1.41 -15.57
CA GLU A 36 18.49 -1.83 -16.55
C GLU A 36 18.66 -3.35 -16.63
N ARG A 37 18.35 -4.09 -15.55
CA ARG A 37 18.37 -5.55 -15.54
C ARG A 37 17.32 -6.16 -16.46
N VAL A 38 16.19 -5.49 -16.67
CA VAL A 38 15.12 -5.92 -17.56
C VAL A 38 15.55 -5.78 -19.02
N LEU A 39 16.31 -4.74 -19.36
CA LEU A 39 16.85 -4.54 -20.72
C LEU A 39 17.83 -5.66 -21.12
N ARG A 40 18.49 -6.31 -20.15
CA ARG A 40 19.42 -7.43 -20.37
C ARG A 40 18.75 -8.81 -20.22
N ALA A 41 17.46 -8.85 -19.87
CA ALA A 41 16.72 -10.10 -19.72
C ALA A 41 16.25 -10.62 -21.09
N ALA A 42 16.05 -11.93 -21.20
CA ALA A 42 15.47 -12.52 -22.41
C ALA A 42 13.99 -12.06 -22.58
N PRO A 43 13.51 -11.86 -23.81
CA PRO A 43 12.12 -11.49 -24.07
C PRO A 43 11.14 -12.44 -23.39
N ARG A 44 10.09 -11.89 -22.78
CA ARG A 44 9.02 -12.67 -22.15
C ARG A 44 8.28 -13.50 -23.21
N LYS A 45 7.90 -14.73 -22.89
CA LYS A 45 7.09 -15.54 -23.80
C LYS A 45 5.64 -15.06 -23.77
N VAL A 46 4.97 -15.09 -24.91
CA VAL A 46 3.55 -14.67 -25.03
C VAL A 46 2.62 -15.52 -24.14
N THR A 47 3.05 -16.74 -23.81
CA THR A 47 2.34 -17.68 -22.93
C THR A 47 2.57 -17.43 -21.44
N ASP A 48 3.49 -16.54 -21.05
CA ASP A 48 3.78 -16.27 -19.64
C ASP A 48 2.65 -15.40 -19.03
N PRO A 49 2.03 -15.81 -17.90
CA PRO A 49 0.88 -15.13 -17.33
C PRO A 49 1.26 -13.74 -16.79
N ILE A 50 0.51 -12.69 -17.15
CA ILE A 50 0.77 -11.31 -16.70
C ILE A 50 0.85 -11.22 -15.18
N VAL A 51 -0.11 -11.84 -14.48
CA VAL A 51 -0.11 -12.01 -13.03
C VAL A 51 0.61 -13.29 -12.66
N THR A 52 1.86 -13.18 -12.18
CA THR A 52 2.61 -14.34 -11.70
C THR A 52 2.14 -14.74 -10.30
N ARG A 53 2.29 -16.02 -9.94
CA ARG A 53 1.96 -16.50 -8.57
C ARG A 53 2.74 -15.72 -7.50
N ALA A 54 3.99 -15.34 -7.79
CA ALA A 54 4.80 -14.52 -6.89
C ALA A 54 4.19 -13.12 -6.69
N LEU A 55 3.69 -12.49 -7.76
CA LEU A 55 2.99 -11.20 -7.67
C LEU A 55 1.67 -11.33 -6.89
N LEU A 56 0.91 -12.40 -7.14
CA LEU A 56 -0.35 -12.65 -6.43
C LEU A 56 -0.12 -12.89 -4.93
N ILE A 57 0.82 -13.77 -4.56
CA ILE A 57 1.19 -14.01 -3.15
C ILE A 57 1.65 -12.70 -2.50
N ARG A 58 2.41 -11.87 -3.24
CA ARG A 58 2.80 -10.54 -2.79
C ARG A 58 1.60 -9.68 -2.45
N ALA A 59 0.72 -9.46 -3.42
CA ALA A 59 -0.45 -8.60 -3.28
C ALA A 59 -1.40 -9.08 -2.16
N VAL A 60 -1.66 -10.40 -2.09
CA VAL A 60 -2.49 -11.00 -1.05
C VAL A 60 -1.82 -10.88 0.31
N SER A 61 -0.50 -11.09 0.43
CA SER A 61 0.21 -10.94 1.70
C SER A 61 0.20 -9.49 2.21
N SER A 62 0.39 -8.50 1.33
CA SER A 62 0.31 -7.09 1.72
C SER A 62 -1.12 -6.70 2.10
N ALA A 63 -2.12 -7.14 1.32
CA ALA A 63 -3.53 -6.86 1.62
C ALA A 63 -3.96 -7.49 2.96
N ALA A 64 -3.56 -8.74 3.23
CA ALA A 64 -3.86 -9.40 4.49
C ALA A 64 -3.22 -8.67 5.69
N LEU A 65 -1.97 -8.19 5.54
CA LEU A 65 -1.29 -7.40 6.57
C LEU A 65 -2.01 -6.08 6.85
N ILE A 66 -2.36 -5.33 5.79
CA ILE A 66 -3.05 -4.05 5.91
C ILE A 66 -4.43 -4.26 6.55
N MET A 67 -5.20 -5.26 6.10
CA MET A 67 -6.50 -5.58 6.70
C MET A 67 -6.38 -6.00 8.17
N THR A 68 -5.39 -6.82 8.52
CA THR A 68 -5.19 -7.23 9.91
C THR A 68 -4.85 -6.03 10.80
N LEU A 69 -3.97 -5.15 10.31
CA LEU A 69 -3.56 -3.94 11.02
C LEU A 69 -4.73 -2.97 11.20
N THR A 70 -5.52 -2.73 10.15
CA THR A 70 -6.65 -1.80 10.24
C THR A 70 -7.79 -2.34 11.09
N LEU A 71 -8.07 -3.65 11.03
CA LEU A 71 -9.02 -4.27 11.95
C LEU A 71 -8.54 -4.27 13.40
N TRP A 72 -7.24 -4.44 13.63
CA TRP A 72 -6.65 -4.30 14.96
C TRP A 72 -6.84 -2.89 15.51
N VAL A 73 -6.51 -1.87 14.73
CA VAL A 73 -6.70 -0.45 15.11
C VAL A 73 -8.16 -0.15 15.38
N PHE A 74 -9.04 -0.58 14.48
CA PHE A 74 -10.48 -0.43 14.66
C PHE A 74 -10.96 -1.08 15.94
N SER A 75 -10.46 -2.28 16.26
CA SER A 75 -10.84 -3.00 17.49
C SER A 75 -10.34 -2.31 18.77
N VAL A 76 -9.15 -1.71 18.73
CA VAL A 76 -8.58 -0.95 19.87
C VAL A 76 -9.36 0.34 20.10
N GLU A 77 -9.75 1.04 19.04
CA GLU A 77 -10.48 2.31 19.16
C GLU A 77 -11.96 2.08 19.56
N LEU A 78 -12.51 0.89 19.28
CA LEU A 78 -13.86 0.48 19.65
C LEU A 78 -14.03 -0.01 21.08
N ASP A 79 -13.00 0.05 21.92
CA ASP A 79 -13.03 -0.48 23.30
C ASP A 79 -14.15 0.18 24.16
N ASP A 80 -14.54 1.41 23.82
CA ASP A 80 -15.64 2.16 24.46
C ASP A 80 -17.06 1.70 24.01
N GLY A 81 -17.15 0.74 23.08
CA GLY A 81 -18.39 0.12 22.61
C GLY A 81 -19.31 1.02 21.76
N HIS A 82 -18.91 2.26 21.47
CA HIS A 82 -19.65 3.23 20.67
C HIS A 82 -18.79 3.66 19.47
N VAL A 83 -19.35 3.62 18.26
CA VAL A 83 -18.66 4.16 17.08
C VAL A 83 -18.84 5.66 17.00
N THR A 84 -17.76 6.36 17.25
CA THR A 84 -17.65 7.81 17.11
C THR A 84 -17.16 8.16 15.70
N ARG A 85 -17.45 9.39 15.26
CA ARG A 85 -16.91 9.92 13.99
C ARG A 85 -15.38 9.91 14.00
N ARG A 86 -14.75 10.23 15.13
CA ARG A 86 -13.32 10.08 15.36
C ARG A 86 -12.79 8.68 14.99
N ASP A 87 -13.40 7.61 15.49
CA ASP A 87 -12.89 6.23 15.30
C ASP A 87 -12.94 5.82 13.82
N THR A 88 -14.02 6.17 13.14
CA THR A 88 -14.14 5.95 11.69
C THR A 88 -13.14 6.79 10.90
N THR A 89 -12.85 8.02 11.34
CA THR A 89 -11.86 8.89 10.71
C THR A 89 -10.44 8.37 10.91
N MET A 90 -10.13 7.88 12.11
CA MET A 90 -8.83 7.29 12.45
C MET A 90 -8.61 5.99 11.67
N THR A 91 -9.62 5.14 11.58
CA THR A 91 -9.57 3.90 10.78
C THR A 91 -9.41 4.22 9.30
N PHE A 92 -10.17 5.20 8.78
CA PHE A 92 -10.06 5.68 7.40
C PHE A 92 -8.67 6.23 7.06
N MET A 93 -8.15 7.14 7.90
CA MET A 93 -6.83 7.75 7.71
C MET A 93 -5.73 6.70 7.82
N THR A 94 -5.83 5.78 8.78
CA THR A 94 -4.88 4.67 8.93
C THR A 94 -4.89 3.75 7.71
N PHE A 95 -6.07 3.40 7.20
CA PHE A 95 -6.23 2.56 6.01
C PHE A 95 -5.57 3.21 4.81
N VAL A 96 -5.97 4.43 4.44
CA VAL A 96 -5.40 5.14 3.27
C VAL A 96 -3.88 5.32 3.42
N ASN A 97 -3.42 5.71 4.61
CA ASN A 97 -2.00 5.92 4.84
C ASN A 97 -1.21 4.61 4.68
N CYS A 98 -1.65 3.51 5.30
CA CYS A 98 -1.04 2.18 5.12
C CYS A 98 -0.98 1.75 3.65
N ASP A 99 -2.04 2.04 2.92
CA ASP A 99 -2.18 1.73 1.50
C ASP A 99 -1.23 2.57 0.63
N LEU A 100 -1.07 3.87 0.93
CA LEU A 100 -0.06 4.74 0.30
C LEU A 100 1.37 4.25 0.58
N PHE A 101 1.65 3.83 1.82
CA PHE A 101 2.94 3.23 2.18
C PHE A 101 3.16 1.89 1.46
N ASN A 102 2.12 1.08 1.30
CA ASN A 102 2.20 -0.16 0.53
C ASN A 102 2.41 0.11 -0.97
N ALA A 103 1.80 1.15 -1.54
CA ALA A 103 2.07 1.59 -2.91
C ALA A 103 3.54 2.00 -3.09
N TYR A 104 4.10 2.73 -2.13
CA TYR A 104 5.53 3.05 -2.09
C TYR A 104 6.40 1.79 -2.01
N ALA A 105 6.03 0.82 -1.18
CA ALA A 105 6.73 -0.46 -1.08
C ALA A 105 6.66 -1.27 -2.39
N CYS A 106 5.54 -1.18 -3.12
CA CYS A 106 5.33 -1.84 -4.40
C CYS A 106 6.12 -1.21 -5.56
N ARG A 107 6.57 0.04 -5.42
CA ARG A 107 7.39 0.75 -6.41
C ARG A 107 8.63 -0.03 -6.85
N SER A 108 9.20 -0.85 -5.97
CA SER A 108 10.24 -1.80 -6.38
C SER A 108 9.94 -3.21 -5.95
N SER A 109 10.08 -4.11 -6.91
CA SER A 109 9.87 -5.54 -6.72
C SER A 109 11.07 -6.26 -6.09
N ASP A 110 12.28 -5.74 -6.29
CA ASP A 110 13.54 -6.40 -5.88
C ASP A 110 14.38 -5.56 -4.90
N LYS A 111 14.18 -4.23 -4.87
CA LYS A 111 14.93 -3.33 -4.00
C LYS A 111 14.13 -3.02 -2.74
N CYS A 112 14.84 -2.89 -1.63
CA CYS A 112 14.26 -2.41 -0.39
C CYS A 112 13.98 -0.90 -0.51
N PHE A 113 13.06 -0.38 0.31
CA PHE A 113 12.70 1.04 0.29
C PHE A 113 13.91 1.97 0.50
N TYR A 114 14.90 1.55 1.30
CA TYR A 114 16.10 2.33 1.61
C TYR A 114 17.10 2.42 0.44
N GLU A 115 16.99 1.55 -0.56
CA GLU A 115 17.91 1.52 -1.72
C GLU A 115 17.40 2.40 -2.88
N ILE A 116 16.15 2.84 -2.80
CA ILE A 116 15.49 3.61 -3.85
C ILE A 116 15.48 5.06 -3.37
N SER A 117 16.13 5.95 -4.12
CA SER A 117 16.03 7.37 -3.80
C SER A 117 14.57 7.81 -3.93
N PRO A 118 13.97 8.39 -2.88
CA PRO A 118 12.58 8.86 -2.93
C PRO A 118 12.34 9.85 -4.06
N PHE A 119 13.39 10.60 -4.45
CA PHE A 119 13.36 11.61 -5.52
C PHE A 119 13.61 11.06 -6.94
N SER A 120 13.82 9.75 -7.11
CA SER A 120 14.11 9.19 -8.44
C SER A 120 12.92 9.27 -9.42
N ASN A 121 11.69 9.41 -8.92
CA ASN A 121 10.49 9.60 -9.76
C ASN A 121 9.69 10.78 -9.18
N PRO A 122 9.86 11.99 -9.73
CA PRO A 122 9.16 13.17 -9.22
C PRO A 122 7.64 13.05 -9.40
N SER A 123 7.16 12.37 -10.45
CA SER A 123 5.73 12.16 -10.69
C SER A 123 5.08 11.33 -9.58
N PHE A 124 5.74 10.27 -9.12
CA PHE A 124 5.29 9.47 -7.99
C PHE A 124 5.28 10.29 -6.68
N LEU A 125 6.30 11.13 -6.48
CA LEU A 125 6.37 11.99 -5.30
C LEU A 125 5.25 13.03 -5.28
N TRP A 126 4.96 13.67 -6.42
CA TRP A 126 3.82 14.59 -6.56
C TRP A 126 2.49 13.88 -6.33
N ALA A 127 2.33 12.66 -6.86
CA ALA A 127 1.13 11.84 -6.63
C ALA A 127 0.92 11.51 -5.15
N MET A 128 1.96 11.08 -4.44
CA MET A 128 1.91 10.82 -3.00
C MET A 128 1.61 12.10 -2.20
N LEU A 129 2.28 13.21 -2.54
CA LEU A 129 2.07 14.49 -1.87
C LEU A 129 0.63 14.98 -2.03
N PHE A 130 0.08 14.90 -3.25
CA PHE A 130 -1.31 15.26 -3.50
C PHE A 130 -2.28 14.33 -2.76
N SER A 131 -1.95 13.04 -2.65
CA SER A 131 -2.78 12.07 -1.92
C SER A 131 -2.82 12.38 -0.42
N VAL A 132 -1.67 12.68 0.19
CA VAL A 132 -1.57 13.08 1.60
C VAL A 132 -2.25 14.44 1.82
N ALA A 133 -2.06 15.41 0.93
CA ALA A 133 -2.75 16.70 1.01
C ALA A 133 -4.28 16.53 0.93
N GLY A 134 -4.76 15.66 0.05
CA GLY A 134 -6.18 15.32 -0.07
C GLY A 134 -6.74 14.71 1.22
N GLN A 135 -5.99 13.82 1.87
CA GLN A 135 -6.37 13.28 3.18
C GLN A 135 -6.52 14.39 4.23
N PHE A 136 -5.56 15.31 4.32
CA PHE A 136 -5.64 16.46 5.21
C PHE A 136 -6.82 17.38 4.90
N CYS A 137 -7.13 17.60 3.62
CA CYS A 137 -8.32 18.35 3.21
C CYS A 137 -9.60 17.66 3.68
N VAL A 138 -9.73 16.33 3.56
CA VAL A 138 -10.93 15.59 3.99
C VAL A 138 -11.17 15.69 5.50
N ILE A 139 -10.11 15.73 6.32
CA ILE A 139 -10.24 15.75 7.79
C ILE A 139 -10.27 17.16 8.40
N TYR A 140 -9.82 18.20 7.71
CA TYR A 140 -9.77 19.58 8.26
C TYR A 140 -10.68 20.58 7.54
N PHE A 141 -11.18 20.27 6.34
CA PHE A 141 -12.03 21.19 5.58
C PHE A 141 -13.52 20.96 5.90
N PRO A 142 -14.25 21.93 6.49
CA PRO A 142 -15.60 21.74 7.02
C PRO A 142 -16.64 21.13 6.06
N PRO A 143 -16.79 21.56 4.79
CA PRO A 143 -17.80 20.96 3.91
C PRO A 143 -17.42 19.53 3.49
N LEU A 144 -16.14 19.18 3.49
CA LEU A 144 -15.72 17.80 3.26
C LEU A 144 -15.95 16.95 4.52
N GLN A 145 -15.75 17.49 5.72
CA GLN A 145 -16.03 16.79 6.97
C GLN A 145 -17.50 16.34 7.08
N GLU A 146 -18.45 17.18 6.66
CA GLU A 146 -19.87 16.80 6.66
C GLU A 146 -20.18 15.69 5.65
N VAL A 147 -19.61 15.76 4.45
CA VAL A 147 -19.84 14.75 3.40
C VAL A 147 -19.23 13.40 3.77
N PHE A 148 -18.00 13.40 4.29
CA PHE A 148 -17.28 12.18 4.66
C PHE A 148 -17.57 11.70 6.08
N GLN A 149 -18.37 12.46 6.85
CA GLN A 149 -18.66 12.23 8.27
C GLN A 149 -17.37 12.09 9.10
N THR A 150 -16.37 12.90 8.78
CA THR A 150 -15.05 12.88 9.44
C THR A 150 -14.95 13.93 10.55
N GLU A 151 -14.01 13.71 11.46
CA GLU A 151 -13.70 14.61 12.57
C GLU A 151 -12.23 15.03 12.52
N ALA A 152 -11.94 16.23 13.02
CA ALA A 152 -10.57 16.72 13.07
C ALA A 152 -9.74 15.88 14.06
N LEU A 153 -8.67 15.25 13.57
CA LEU A 153 -7.78 14.46 14.40
C LEU A 153 -6.78 15.33 15.17
N SER A 154 -6.44 14.87 16.37
CA SER A 154 -5.39 15.47 17.18
C SER A 154 -4.00 15.14 16.61
N PHE A 155 -2.99 15.92 16.99
CA PHE A 155 -1.62 15.66 16.57
C PHE A 155 -1.11 14.28 17.04
N ASN A 156 -1.55 13.81 18.20
CA ASN A 156 -1.18 12.50 18.74
C ASN A 156 -1.72 11.36 17.85
N ASP A 157 -2.96 11.49 17.39
CA ASP A 157 -3.58 10.50 16.49
C ASP A 157 -2.83 10.44 15.16
N LEU A 158 -2.44 11.59 14.61
CA LEU A 158 -1.63 11.67 13.39
C LEU A 158 -0.26 10.99 13.57
N MET A 159 0.43 11.22 14.69
CA MET A 159 1.69 10.54 14.97
C MET A 159 1.52 9.03 15.10
N LEU A 160 0.45 8.58 15.74
CA LEU A 160 0.12 7.17 15.85
C LEU A 160 -0.14 6.56 14.47
N ILE A 161 -0.91 7.23 13.61
CA ILE A 161 -1.18 6.80 12.23
C ILE A 161 0.11 6.63 11.42
N ILE A 162 1.04 7.60 11.53
CA ILE A 162 2.34 7.54 10.85
C ILE A 162 3.19 6.39 11.40
N CYS A 163 3.18 6.18 12.73
CA CYS A 163 3.90 5.09 13.37
C CYS A 163 3.38 3.73 12.89
N LEU A 164 2.07 3.54 12.90
CA LEU A 164 1.42 2.32 12.44
C LEU A 164 1.67 2.06 10.96
N SER A 165 1.53 3.07 10.10
CA SER A 165 1.74 2.88 8.67
C SER A 165 3.21 2.59 8.32
N SER A 166 4.16 3.11 9.09
CA SER A 166 5.58 2.78 8.97
C SER A 166 5.84 1.29 9.22
N THR A 167 5.06 0.64 10.09
CA THR A 167 5.18 -0.81 10.31
C THR A 167 4.92 -1.62 9.03
N VAL A 168 4.04 -1.16 8.15
CA VAL A 168 3.76 -1.81 6.86
C VAL A 168 5.01 -1.81 5.97
N LEU A 169 5.76 -0.71 5.93
CA LEU A 169 7.03 -0.65 5.20
C LEU A 169 8.08 -1.61 5.78
N LEU A 170 8.18 -1.64 7.11
CA LEU A 170 9.13 -2.53 7.81
C LEU A 170 8.80 -3.99 7.53
N LEU A 171 7.52 -4.36 7.63
CA LEU A 171 7.04 -5.70 7.34
C LEU A 171 7.26 -6.10 5.88
N ASP A 172 7.03 -5.20 4.92
CA ASP A 172 7.34 -5.48 3.52
C ASP A 172 8.85 -5.71 3.31
N THR A 173 9.69 -4.94 3.99
CA THR A 173 11.15 -5.08 3.92
C THR A 173 11.62 -6.40 4.52
N ILE A 174 11.08 -6.77 5.69
CA ILE A 174 11.31 -8.05 6.35
C ILE A 174 10.89 -9.18 5.40
N ARG A 175 9.69 -9.11 4.85
CA ARG A 175 9.17 -10.08 3.90
C ARG A 175 10.05 -10.19 2.66
N LYS A 176 10.51 -9.10 2.06
CA LYS A 176 11.47 -9.11 0.94
C LYS A 176 12.81 -9.74 1.31
N LYS A 177 13.30 -9.53 2.54
CA LYS A 177 14.54 -10.12 3.05
C LYS A 177 14.43 -11.63 3.27
N PHE A 178 13.30 -12.10 3.82
CA PHE A 178 13.05 -13.53 4.08
C PHE A 178 12.56 -14.31 2.83
N LEU A 179 11.67 -13.72 2.03
CA LEU A 179 11.11 -14.32 0.80
C LEU A 179 11.97 -14.04 -0.44
N LYS A 180 13.21 -13.54 -0.29
CA LYS A 180 14.17 -13.36 -1.40
C LYS A 180 14.35 -14.64 -2.23
N GLN A 181 14.11 -15.81 -1.61
CA GLN A 181 14.11 -17.13 -2.22
C GLN A 181 12.88 -17.45 -3.11
N TYR A 182 11.74 -16.79 -2.90
CA TYR A 182 10.50 -16.98 -3.69
C TYR A 182 10.25 -15.86 -4.70
N CYS A 183 10.79 -14.66 -4.46
CA CYS A 183 10.58 -13.48 -5.31
C CYS A 183 11.58 -13.36 -6.47
N THR A 184 12.51 -14.30 -6.63
CA THR A 184 13.29 -14.44 -7.89
C THR A 184 12.54 -15.33 -8.88
N ASP A 185 11.41 -14.84 -9.39
CA ASP A 185 10.84 -15.43 -10.60
C ASP A 185 11.75 -15.08 -11.79
N GLY A 186 12.77 -15.93 -11.99
CA GLY A 186 13.69 -15.83 -13.13
C GLY A 186 15.10 -16.40 -12.89
N LYS A 187 15.66 -16.38 -11.68
CA LYS A 187 17.06 -16.83 -11.46
C LYS A 187 17.24 -18.31 -11.13
N ARG A 188 16.18 -19.09 -10.93
CA ARG A 188 16.27 -20.57 -11.01
C ARG A 188 16.36 -21.08 -12.46
N ARG A 189 16.24 -20.22 -13.48
CA ARG A 189 16.44 -20.62 -14.90
C ARG A 189 17.91 -20.72 -15.32
N ARG A 190 18.85 -20.13 -14.56
CA ARG A 190 20.30 -20.33 -14.83
C ARG A 190 20.76 -21.76 -14.60
N SER A 191 20.13 -22.52 -13.70
CA SER A 191 20.42 -23.94 -13.51
C SER A 191 19.95 -24.83 -14.68
N VAL A 192 18.98 -24.35 -15.48
CA VAL A 192 18.49 -25.06 -16.66
C VAL A 192 19.29 -24.68 -17.90
N PHE A 193 19.70 -23.42 -18.05
CA PHE A 193 20.54 -23.00 -19.17
C PHE A 193 21.97 -23.57 -19.10
N SER A 194 22.48 -23.89 -17.90
CA SER A 194 23.74 -24.64 -17.77
C SER A 194 23.62 -26.12 -18.14
N ARG A 195 22.40 -26.67 -18.29
CA ARG A 195 22.16 -28.04 -18.79
C ARG A 195 21.89 -28.12 -20.30
N LEU A 196 21.75 -26.99 -20.99
CA LEU A 196 21.58 -26.92 -22.45
C LEU A 196 22.90 -26.60 -23.19
N LYS A 197 23.98 -26.37 -22.43
CA LYS A 197 25.35 -26.18 -22.92
C LYS A 197 26.28 -27.35 -22.54
N GLY A 198 25.73 -28.44 -22.01
CA GLY A 198 26.44 -29.67 -21.68
C GLY A 198 25.83 -30.84 -22.43
#